data_AF-A0AAC9YFM1-F1
#
_entry.id   AF-A0AAC9YFM1-F1
#
_cell.length_a   1.000
_cell.length_b   1.000
_cell.length_c   1.000
_cell.angle_alpha   90.00
_cell.angle_beta   90.00
_cell.angle_gamma   90.00
#
_symmetry.space_group_name_H-M   'P 1'
#
loop_
_entity.id
_entity.type
_entity.pdbx_description
1 polymer ?
#
loop_
_entity_poly.entity_id
_entity_poly.type
_entity_poly.pdbx_seq_one_letter_code
_entity_poly.pdbx_strand_id
1 'polypeptide(L)'
;MRSYFNGGDGEDLIVAEHALEGSGYQGYAIDLQKNEVRFRINEKENFWPLIANLREIEHIHGNMKTSDYLVGNEKNNILNGLGGRDEIWGHEGNDTLILEQGIASGGPGIDHTIILKNTQPHPVTVRIDDEGEEALSLITFQYRYEEIKDFTLHLNDDEQYDLQILLKAKDKAETTVIIKNAYQCEGAGKNQLLSSSAYIFNTSDGLSLFAQFPELIQKNAQGQFPFIPRFQAQYTSLLDEPHQDYFKTQAPDNIRLSLNKSPNGDFVSVGKDTLRLNLNTQLVLNDTPFDDILNGDKQDNVLISSRGNDKLRGGKGKDIYQIQMKDSTQTERTVSIDNKDDQAETEVDLLMLPFKIEDLKIETSGQHVILSPSNEPQTNLRIKLLDFIRHHSYRHLMLMDVEQQLFEISLNQENRPYFFHPQSHVNATENADFLRIYGGDFLADNTLDAKEGNDSIFDDSDRLHTLRGGEGDDTIIAPKGNKKLFGGPVMTSCFQEKGMMNSMVAKETTAFQEGREMTLMSFTVKTIAPILKTVGEPIK
;
A
#
# COMPACT_ATOMS: atom_id res chain seq x y z
N MET A 1 -17.56 56.02 6.70
CA MET A 1 -17.31 54.85 5.83
C MET A 1 -17.03 53.68 6.75
N ARG A 2 -17.70 52.55 6.57
CA ARG A 2 -17.29 51.32 7.24
C ARG A 2 -16.03 50.82 6.52
N SER A 3 -15.04 50.35 7.27
CA SER A 3 -13.85 49.73 6.67
C SER A 3 -14.25 48.45 5.93
N TYR A 4 -13.51 48.12 4.88
CA TYR A 4 -13.81 46.99 4.02
C TYR A 4 -12.51 46.39 3.45
N PHE A 5 -12.44 45.06 3.36
CA PHE A 5 -11.35 44.31 2.76
C PHE A 5 -11.87 43.53 1.55
N ASN A 6 -11.10 43.54 0.45
CA ASN A 6 -11.36 42.79 -0.78
C ASN A 6 -10.11 42.00 -1.14
N GLY A 7 -10.18 40.68 -1.20
CA GLY A 7 -9.04 39.87 -1.66
C GLY A 7 -8.84 39.95 -3.18
N GLY A 8 -9.94 39.85 -3.94
CA GLY A 8 -9.91 39.94 -5.39
C GLY A 8 -9.93 38.56 -6.04
N ASP A 9 -9.08 38.36 -7.05
CA ASP A 9 -8.92 37.07 -7.70
C ASP A 9 -7.85 36.25 -6.97
N GLY A 10 -8.12 34.97 -6.71
CA GLY A 10 -7.16 34.05 -6.09
C GLY A 10 -7.72 33.45 -4.79
N GLU A 11 -6.80 32.93 -3.97
CA GLU A 11 -7.09 32.50 -2.61
C GLU A 11 -6.56 33.57 -1.65
N ASP A 12 -7.46 34.23 -0.93
CA ASP A 12 -7.12 35.36 -0.08
C ASP A 12 -7.30 35.06 1.41
N LEU A 13 -6.36 35.56 2.21
CA LEU A 13 -6.27 35.34 3.66
C LEU A 13 -6.48 36.64 4.44
N ILE A 14 -7.40 36.62 5.40
CA ILE A 14 -7.47 37.67 6.42
C ILE A 14 -6.73 37.26 7.69
N VAL A 15 -5.97 38.20 8.28
CA VAL A 15 -5.13 37.96 9.46
C VAL A 15 -5.46 38.93 10.59
N ALA A 16 -5.78 38.40 11.77
CA ALA A 16 -5.90 39.13 13.01
C ALA A 16 -4.54 39.32 13.69
N GLU A 17 -3.84 40.42 13.40
CA GLU A 17 -2.46 40.61 13.86
C GLU A 17 -2.33 41.12 15.31
N HIS A 18 -3.30 41.89 15.82
CA HIS A 18 -3.14 42.62 17.08
C HIS A 18 -3.68 41.85 18.29
N ALA A 19 -2.91 41.77 19.38
CA ALA A 19 -3.21 40.92 20.54
C ALA A 19 -4.35 41.40 21.47
N LEU A 20 -4.91 42.59 21.24
CA LEU A 20 -6.03 43.18 22.00
C LEU A 20 -5.86 43.27 23.54
N GLU A 21 -4.64 43.09 24.07
CA GLU A 21 -4.34 43.19 25.50
C GLU A 21 -4.75 44.57 26.06
N GLY A 22 -5.54 44.57 27.14
CA GLY A 22 -6.01 45.80 27.79
C GLY A 22 -7.16 46.53 27.07
N SER A 23 -7.68 45.99 25.96
CA SER A 23 -8.77 46.61 25.19
C SER A 23 -10.18 46.33 25.73
N GLY A 24 -10.33 45.29 26.55
CA GLY A 24 -11.63 44.77 27.01
C GLY A 24 -12.31 43.79 26.06
N TYR A 25 -11.70 43.51 24.90
CA TYR A 25 -12.14 42.46 23.96
C TYR A 25 -11.45 41.13 24.25
N GLN A 26 -12.16 40.03 24.02
CA GLN A 26 -11.63 38.67 24.17
C GLN A 26 -10.88 38.20 22.91
N GLY A 27 -11.26 38.70 21.74
CA GLY A 27 -10.66 38.33 20.46
C GLY A 27 -11.37 38.91 19.26
N TYR A 28 -11.19 38.25 18.11
CA TYR A 28 -11.81 38.58 16.84
C TYR A 28 -12.91 37.58 16.51
N ALA A 29 -13.99 38.07 15.91
CA ALA A 29 -15.00 37.25 15.28
C ALA A 29 -14.96 37.51 13.77
N ILE A 30 -14.50 36.54 13.01
CA ILE A 30 -14.32 36.62 11.57
C ILE A 30 -15.26 35.60 10.94
N ASP A 31 -16.25 36.09 10.19
CA ASP A 31 -17.35 35.28 9.66
C ASP A 31 -17.45 35.48 8.15
N LEU A 32 -17.08 34.45 7.39
CA LEU A 32 -17.09 34.48 5.92
C LEU A 32 -18.51 34.36 5.35
N GLN A 33 -19.47 33.74 6.05
CA GLN A 33 -20.87 33.70 5.62
C GLN A 33 -21.50 35.10 5.72
N LYS A 34 -21.29 35.77 6.85
CA LYS A 34 -21.76 37.14 7.08
C LYS A 34 -20.90 38.18 6.35
N ASN A 35 -19.72 37.80 5.88
CA ASN A 35 -18.72 38.68 5.28
C ASN A 35 -18.34 39.84 6.21
N GLU A 36 -18.05 39.53 7.47
CA GLU A 36 -17.82 40.53 8.51
C GLU A 36 -16.66 40.16 9.45
N VAL A 37 -15.97 41.21 9.93
CA VAL A 37 -15.01 41.12 11.03
C VAL A 37 -15.53 41.96 12.18
N ARG A 38 -15.59 41.38 13.37
CA ARG A 38 -16.08 42.01 14.59
C ARG A 38 -15.10 41.81 15.74
N PHE A 39 -15.18 42.66 16.76
CA PHE A 39 -14.53 42.39 18.04
C PHE A 39 -15.40 41.44 18.86
N ARG A 40 -14.82 40.34 19.34
CA ARG A 40 -15.45 39.41 20.25
C ARG A 40 -15.37 39.94 21.68
N ILE A 41 -16.52 40.11 22.34
CA ILE A 41 -16.60 40.59 23.73
C ILE A 41 -16.88 39.45 24.71
N ASN A 42 -17.67 38.47 24.29
CA ASN A 42 -18.18 37.37 25.11
C ASN A 42 -18.52 36.17 24.20
N GLU A 43 -19.13 35.11 24.76
CA GLU A 43 -19.55 33.91 24.01
C GLU A 43 -20.89 34.08 23.24
N LYS A 44 -21.55 35.25 23.31
CA LYS A 44 -22.85 35.47 22.63
C LYS A 44 -22.69 36.55 21.56
N GLU A 45 -22.94 36.20 20.30
CA GLU A 45 -22.79 37.12 19.14
C GLU A 45 -23.56 38.46 19.28
N ASN A 46 -24.57 38.52 20.16
CA ASN A 46 -25.30 39.74 20.43
C ASN A 46 -24.36 40.83 20.97
N PHE A 47 -24.22 41.91 20.18
CA PHE A 47 -23.49 43.15 20.48
C PHE A 47 -21.99 43.20 20.16
N TRP A 48 -21.44 42.28 19.36
CA TRP A 48 -20.04 42.37 18.90
C TRP A 48 -19.83 43.55 17.91
N PRO A 49 -18.96 44.54 18.22
CA PRO A 49 -18.76 45.72 17.37
C PRO A 49 -18.15 45.36 16.02
N LEU A 50 -18.74 45.89 14.94
CA LEU A 50 -18.22 45.73 13.58
C LEU A 50 -16.91 46.50 13.38
N ILE A 51 -15.88 45.79 12.90
CA ILE A 51 -14.58 46.33 12.51
C ILE A 51 -14.58 46.64 11.01
N ALA A 52 -14.90 45.64 10.19
CA ALA A 52 -14.87 45.73 8.73
C ALA A 52 -15.84 44.73 8.08
N ASN A 53 -16.17 44.97 6.81
CA ASN A 53 -16.85 43.96 5.97
C ASN A 53 -15.82 43.32 5.03
N LEU A 54 -16.10 42.11 4.58
CA LEU A 54 -15.25 41.28 3.74
C LEU A 54 -15.88 41.05 2.38
N ARG A 55 -15.05 40.67 1.41
CA ARG A 55 -15.45 40.09 0.13
C ARG A 55 -14.26 39.42 -0.50
N GLU A 56 -14.51 38.31 -1.19
CA GLU A 56 -13.45 37.58 -1.92
C GLU A 56 -12.32 37.27 -0.92
N ILE A 57 -12.66 36.63 0.21
CA ILE A 57 -11.73 36.13 1.23
C ILE A 57 -12.12 34.68 1.51
N GLU A 58 -11.15 33.78 1.43
CA GLU A 58 -11.34 32.33 1.49
C GLU A 58 -10.79 31.73 2.78
N HIS A 59 -9.85 32.41 3.44
CA HIS A 59 -9.11 31.85 4.57
C HIS A 59 -9.03 32.82 5.73
N ILE A 60 -8.90 32.28 6.94
CA ILE A 60 -8.86 33.06 8.17
C ILE A 60 -7.67 32.64 9.04
N HIS A 61 -6.95 33.65 9.53
CA HIS A 61 -5.94 33.51 10.57
C HIS A 61 -6.32 34.40 11.75
N GLY A 62 -6.61 33.75 12.89
CA GLY A 62 -6.81 34.37 14.18
C GLY A 62 -5.51 34.91 14.79
N ASN A 63 -5.50 35.12 16.10
CA ASN A 63 -4.38 35.66 16.83
C ASN A 63 -3.96 34.73 17.98
N MET A 64 -2.66 34.50 18.10
CA MET A 64 -2.05 33.63 19.11
C MET A 64 -2.45 33.93 20.57
N LYS A 65 -2.91 35.14 20.88
CA LYS A 65 -3.17 35.59 22.25
C LYS A 65 -4.63 35.83 22.59
N THR A 66 -5.54 35.68 21.63
CA THR A 66 -6.96 35.96 21.84
C THR A 66 -7.80 34.70 21.74
N SER A 67 -9.07 34.80 22.13
CA SER A 67 -10.04 33.71 21.99
C SER A 67 -10.93 34.04 20.82
N ASP A 68 -10.62 33.52 19.65
CA ASP A 68 -11.25 33.95 18.40
C ASP A 68 -12.46 33.09 18.04
N TYR A 69 -13.34 33.65 17.21
CA TYR A 69 -14.51 32.98 16.65
C TYR A 69 -14.40 33.04 15.14
N LEU A 70 -14.05 31.91 14.53
CA LEU A 70 -13.71 31.80 13.11
C LEU A 70 -14.77 30.96 12.42
N VAL A 71 -15.42 31.53 11.40
CA VAL A 71 -16.50 30.87 10.66
C VAL A 71 -16.18 30.88 9.18
N GLY A 72 -16.06 29.68 8.60
CA GLY A 72 -15.91 29.41 7.18
C GLY A 72 -17.19 29.69 6.39
N ASN A 73 -17.25 29.24 5.15
CA ASN A 73 -18.38 29.35 4.24
C ASN A 73 -18.60 28.02 3.52
N GLU A 74 -19.21 28.03 2.33
CA GLU A 74 -19.47 26.82 1.56
C GLU A 74 -18.28 26.31 0.71
N LYS A 75 -17.12 26.96 0.82
CA LYS A 75 -15.88 26.59 0.12
C LYS A 75 -14.92 25.93 1.10
N ASN A 76 -13.92 25.23 0.56
CA ASN A 76 -12.79 24.74 1.33
C ASN A 76 -12.01 25.92 1.95
N ASN A 77 -12.08 26.07 3.27
CA ASN A 77 -11.41 27.13 4.01
C ASN A 77 -10.22 26.60 4.80
N ILE A 78 -9.24 27.48 5.04
CA ILE A 78 -8.20 27.27 6.04
C ILE A 78 -8.50 28.21 7.19
N LEU A 79 -8.85 27.65 8.35
CA LEU A 79 -9.25 28.38 9.54
C LEU A 79 -8.24 28.12 10.66
N ASN A 80 -7.35 29.08 10.91
CA ASN A 80 -6.26 28.94 11.87
C ASN A 80 -6.44 29.85 13.08
N GLY A 81 -6.86 29.28 14.21
CA GLY A 81 -6.98 29.99 15.49
C GLY A 81 -5.64 30.34 16.13
N LEU A 82 -4.57 29.61 15.79
CA LEU A 82 -3.30 29.62 16.50
C LEU A 82 -3.46 29.22 17.98
N GLY A 83 -3.34 30.18 18.88
CA GLY A 83 -3.29 29.99 20.33
C GLY A 83 -4.49 30.65 20.98
N GLY A 84 -4.57 30.59 22.31
CA GLY A 84 -5.81 30.99 22.99
C GLY A 84 -6.95 30.00 22.74
N ARG A 85 -8.15 30.29 23.25
CA ARG A 85 -9.31 29.38 23.23
C ARG A 85 -10.26 29.76 22.10
N ASP A 86 -10.08 29.12 20.95
CA ASP A 86 -10.80 29.46 19.73
C ASP A 86 -12.08 28.63 19.54
N GLU A 87 -13.01 29.17 18.78
CA GLU A 87 -14.18 28.48 18.26
C GLU A 87 -14.12 28.55 16.74
N ILE A 88 -13.98 27.38 16.11
CA ILE A 88 -13.79 27.26 14.66
C ILE A 88 -14.93 26.42 14.08
N TRP A 89 -15.61 26.99 13.08
CA TRP A 89 -16.74 26.38 12.38
C TRP A 89 -16.45 26.39 10.87
N GLY A 90 -16.25 25.23 10.26
CA GLY A 90 -15.97 25.08 8.82
C GLY A 90 -17.18 25.36 7.93
N HIS A 91 -18.29 24.68 8.24
CA HIS A 91 -19.51 24.57 7.44
C HIS A 91 -19.39 23.57 6.28
N GLU A 92 -19.75 23.95 5.05
CA GLU A 92 -19.73 23.03 3.91
C GLU A 92 -18.38 23.14 3.21
N GLY A 93 -17.85 22.02 2.72
CA GLY A 93 -16.57 22.01 2.04
C GLY A 93 -15.60 21.07 2.74
N ASN A 94 -14.37 20.96 2.23
CA ASN A 94 -13.31 20.23 2.91
C ASN A 94 -12.38 21.25 3.57
N ASP A 95 -12.61 21.54 4.83
CA ASP A 95 -11.94 22.57 5.58
C ASP A 95 -10.69 22.07 6.29
N THR A 96 -9.76 22.99 6.55
CA THR A 96 -8.61 22.76 7.43
C THR A 96 -8.75 23.61 8.68
N LEU A 97 -8.97 22.98 9.84
CA LEU A 97 -9.20 23.63 11.12
C LEU A 97 -7.97 23.49 12.01
N ILE A 98 -7.36 24.60 12.44
CA ILE A 98 -6.08 24.58 13.17
C ILE A 98 -6.24 25.30 14.51
N LEU A 99 -5.98 24.60 15.63
CA LEU A 99 -6.14 25.16 16.97
C LEU A 99 -5.25 24.49 18.04
N GLU A 100 -4.87 25.26 19.06
CA GLU A 100 -4.17 24.77 20.26
C GLU A 100 -5.15 24.30 21.34
N GLN A 101 -6.27 25.01 21.52
CA GLN A 101 -7.33 24.70 22.47
C GLN A 101 -8.65 25.36 22.04
N GLY A 102 -9.77 24.85 22.52
CA GLY A 102 -11.09 25.36 22.18
C GLY A 102 -11.95 24.33 21.46
N ILE A 103 -12.73 24.79 20.48
CA ILE A 103 -13.76 24.00 19.79
C ILE A 103 -13.49 24.06 18.29
N ALA A 104 -13.58 22.92 17.62
CA ALA A 104 -13.57 22.81 16.17
C ALA A 104 -14.76 21.96 15.71
N SER A 105 -15.46 22.43 14.69
CA SER A 105 -16.52 21.69 13.99
C SER A 105 -16.28 21.86 12.50
N GLY A 106 -16.08 20.75 11.80
CA GLY A 106 -15.92 20.72 10.34
C GLY A 106 -17.24 21.08 9.67
N GLY A 107 -18.19 20.16 9.76
CA GLY A 107 -19.51 20.28 9.15
C GLY A 107 -19.62 19.25 8.03
N PRO A 108 -20.47 19.47 7.01
CA PRO A 108 -20.53 18.57 5.87
C PRO A 108 -19.26 18.65 5.01
N GLY A 109 -18.47 17.58 5.01
CA GLY A 109 -17.17 17.58 4.34
C GLY A 109 -16.33 16.36 4.62
N ILE A 110 -15.09 16.35 4.14
CA ILE A 110 -14.01 15.61 4.80
C ILE A 110 -13.08 16.67 5.35
N ASP A 111 -13.19 16.91 6.65
CA ASP A 111 -12.48 18.00 7.30
C ASP A 111 -11.17 17.54 7.95
N HIS A 112 -10.17 18.42 7.88
CA HIS A 112 -8.85 18.17 8.43
C HIS A 112 -8.60 19.04 9.66
N THR A 113 -8.62 18.42 10.84
CA THR A 113 -8.30 19.13 12.08
C THR A 113 -6.83 18.96 12.45
N ILE A 114 -6.12 20.07 12.69
CA ILE A 114 -4.71 20.10 13.12
C ILE A 114 -4.63 20.62 14.55
N ILE A 115 -4.13 19.79 15.45
CA ILE A 115 -3.94 20.10 16.86
C ILE A 115 -2.52 20.60 17.11
N LEU A 116 -2.39 21.86 17.47
CA LEU A 116 -1.11 22.49 17.78
C LEU A 116 -0.57 22.06 19.15
N LYS A 117 0.76 22.15 19.33
CA LYS A 117 1.38 21.90 20.64
C LYS A 117 0.91 22.92 21.67
N ASN A 118 0.52 22.44 22.84
CA ASN A 118 0.20 23.30 23.98
C ASN A 118 1.38 24.21 24.36
N THR A 119 1.18 25.52 24.17
CA THR A 119 2.12 26.57 24.55
C THR A 119 1.79 27.17 25.92
N GLN A 120 0.60 26.90 26.45
CA GLN A 120 0.16 27.33 27.78
C GLN A 120 0.92 26.62 28.91
N PRO A 121 1.07 27.29 30.08
CA PRO A 121 1.69 26.70 31.26
C PRO A 121 0.77 25.70 32.00
N HIS A 122 -0.48 25.55 31.56
CA HIS A 122 -1.50 24.70 32.17
C HIS A 122 -2.12 23.75 31.13
N PRO A 123 -2.76 22.66 31.57
CA PRO A 123 -3.47 21.76 30.66
C PRO A 123 -4.54 22.51 29.85
N VAL A 124 -4.77 22.04 28.62
CA VAL A 124 -5.77 22.59 27.72
C VAL A 124 -6.63 21.49 27.10
N THR A 125 -7.77 21.88 26.55
CA THR A 125 -8.72 20.97 25.91
C THR A 125 -9.05 21.44 24.51
N VAL A 126 -9.04 20.51 23.55
CA VAL A 126 -9.60 20.68 22.21
C VAL A 126 -10.82 19.78 22.12
N ARG A 127 -11.98 20.34 21.80
CA ARG A 127 -13.21 19.59 21.54
C ARG A 127 -13.50 19.61 20.04
N ILE A 128 -13.65 18.44 19.45
CA ILE A 128 -14.00 18.26 18.04
C ILE A 128 -15.45 17.78 18.00
N ASP A 129 -16.30 18.61 17.41
CA ASP A 129 -17.71 18.31 17.17
C ASP A 129 -17.83 17.69 15.78
N ASP A 130 -17.74 16.37 15.74
CA ASP A 130 -18.11 15.57 14.59
C ASP A 130 -19.59 15.22 14.75
N GLU A 131 -20.47 15.84 13.95
CA GLU A 131 -21.91 15.56 14.02
C GLU A 131 -22.26 14.15 13.49
N GLY A 132 -21.26 13.36 13.06
CA GLY A 132 -21.44 11.99 12.62
C GLY A 132 -22.00 11.87 11.19
N GLU A 133 -21.99 12.97 10.43
CA GLU A 133 -22.28 12.96 9.00
C GLU A 133 -21.05 12.54 8.17
N GLU A 134 -19.85 12.65 8.74
CA GLU A 134 -18.60 12.30 8.08
C GLU A 134 -18.25 10.81 8.25
N ALA A 135 -17.99 10.12 7.15
CA ALA A 135 -17.54 8.72 7.20
C ALA A 135 -16.10 8.58 7.72
N LEU A 136 -15.31 9.66 7.72
CA LEU A 136 -13.88 9.66 8.03
C LEU A 136 -13.45 11.00 8.66
N SER A 137 -12.92 10.95 9.87
CA SER A 137 -12.32 12.11 10.53
C SER A 137 -10.79 12.07 10.44
N LEU A 138 -10.21 13.12 9.84
CA LEU A 138 -8.75 13.26 9.65
C LEU A 138 -8.18 14.26 10.66
N ILE A 139 -7.31 13.77 11.55
CA ILE A 139 -6.74 14.59 12.62
C ILE A 139 -5.21 14.52 12.58
N THR A 140 -4.54 15.67 12.47
CA THR A 140 -3.07 15.75 12.60
C THR A 140 -2.69 16.33 13.94
N PHE A 141 -1.93 15.57 14.72
CA PHE A 141 -1.26 16.08 15.89
C PHE A 141 0.08 16.67 15.49
N GLN A 142 0.35 17.93 15.84
CA GLN A 142 1.72 18.44 15.87
C GLN A 142 2.52 17.85 17.03
N TYR A 143 2.31 16.58 17.36
CA TYR A 143 2.96 15.85 18.44
C TYR A 143 3.65 14.63 17.84
N ARG A 144 4.76 14.23 18.46
CA ARG A 144 5.41 12.97 18.12
C ARG A 144 4.55 11.79 18.57
N TYR A 145 4.73 10.63 17.95
CA TYR A 145 4.02 9.41 18.32
C TYR A 145 4.14 9.07 19.81
N GLU A 146 5.35 9.17 20.36
CA GLU A 146 5.62 8.91 21.77
C GLU A 146 4.91 9.90 22.72
N GLU A 147 4.44 11.04 22.21
CA GLU A 147 3.76 12.09 22.98
C GLU A 147 2.24 11.83 23.06
N ILE A 148 1.71 10.88 22.29
CA ILE A 148 0.35 10.36 22.43
C ILE A 148 0.35 9.34 23.56
N LYS A 149 -0.39 9.63 24.65
CA LYS A 149 -0.32 8.85 25.89
C LYS A 149 -1.43 7.84 26.02
N ASP A 150 -2.64 8.18 25.61
CA ASP A 150 -3.79 7.29 25.77
C ASP A 150 -4.93 7.64 24.82
N PHE A 151 -5.78 6.63 24.54
CA PHE A 151 -7.07 6.75 23.85
C PHE A 151 -8.12 6.05 24.71
N THR A 152 -9.12 6.79 25.17
CA THR A 152 -10.10 6.31 26.16
C THR A 152 -11.51 6.73 25.77
N LEU A 153 -12.51 5.93 26.15
CA LEU A 153 -13.92 6.27 25.95
C LEU A 153 -14.52 6.84 27.24
N HIS A 154 -15.21 7.96 27.11
CA HIS A 154 -15.83 8.67 28.24
C HIS A 154 -17.32 8.91 27.97
N LEU A 155 -18.17 8.53 28.93
CA LEU A 155 -19.61 8.81 28.86
C LEU A 155 -19.84 10.32 29.03
N ASN A 156 -20.59 10.90 28.10
CA ASN A 156 -20.95 12.31 28.10
C ASN A 156 -22.37 12.55 28.63
N ASP A 157 -22.75 13.83 28.77
CA ASP A 157 -24.04 14.24 29.34
C ASP A 157 -25.24 13.83 28.47
N ASP A 158 -25.04 13.60 27.17
CA ASP A 158 -26.06 13.12 26.22
C ASP A 158 -26.19 11.58 26.19
N GLU A 159 -25.56 10.91 27.16
CA GLU A 159 -25.51 9.45 27.30
C GLU A 159 -24.85 8.74 26.11
N GLN A 160 -23.95 9.43 25.40
CA GLN A 160 -23.08 8.90 24.35
C GLN A 160 -21.63 8.84 24.81
N TYR A 161 -20.75 8.23 24.03
CA TYR A 161 -19.35 8.07 24.39
C TYR A 161 -18.42 8.91 23.50
N ASP A 162 -17.68 9.81 24.15
CA ASP A 162 -16.63 10.63 23.53
C ASP A 162 -15.31 9.84 23.50
N LEU A 163 -14.52 10.04 22.45
CA LEU A 163 -13.13 9.54 22.39
C LEU A 163 -12.20 10.63 22.93
N GLN A 164 -11.55 10.34 24.05
CA GLN A 164 -10.60 11.22 24.71
C GLN A 164 -9.16 10.75 24.45
N ILE A 165 -8.34 11.66 23.94
CA ILE A 165 -6.94 11.43 23.58
C ILE A 165 -6.06 12.34 24.43
N LEU A 166 -5.12 11.75 25.17
CA LEU A 166 -4.19 12.50 26.01
C LEU A 166 -2.87 12.72 25.28
N LEU A 167 -2.50 13.98 25.06
CA LEU A 167 -1.24 14.37 24.44
C LEU A 167 -0.34 15.07 25.46
N LYS A 168 0.94 14.71 25.49
CA LYS A 168 1.93 15.27 26.42
C LYS A 168 3.30 15.35 25.78
N ALA A 169 3.61 16.54 25.25
CA ALA A 169 4.95 16.87 24.80
C ALA A 169 5.91 17.08 25.99
N LYS A 170 7.19 16.84 25.75
CA LYS A 170 8.23 17.04 26.77
C LYS A 170 8.24 18.50 27.25
N ASP A 171 8.28 18.70 28.56
CA ASP A 171 8.34 20.02 29.21
C ASP A 171 7.14 20.96 28.90
N LYS A 172 6.04 20.43 28.34
CA LYS A 172 4.78 21.16 28.10
C LYS A 172 3.66 20.64 28.99
N ALA A 173 2.62 21.44 29.19
CA ALA A 173 1.40 20.96 29.83
C ALA A 173 0.62 20.00 28.91
N GLU A 174 -0.36 19.30 29.47
CA GLU A 174 -1.14 18.30 28.73
C GLU A 174 -2.15 18.95 27.79
N THR A 175 -2.46 18.27 26.68
CA THR A 175 -3.62 18.57 25.84
C THR A 175 -4.55 17.37 25.88
N THR A 176 -5.82 17.62 26.18
CA THR A 176 -6.88 16.63 26.06
C THR A 176 -7.66 16.92 24.78
N VAL A 177 -7.62 16.02 23.81
CA VAL A 177 -8.48 16.10 22.63
C VAL A 177 -9.71 15.24 22.87
N ILE A 178 -10.89 15.81 22.69
CA ILE A 178 -12.19 15.15 22.90
C ILE A 178 -12.92 15.16 21.56
N ILE A 179 -13.10 13.99 20.97
CA ILE A 179 -13.96 13.82 19.79
C ILE A 179 -15.34 13.42 20.30
N LYS A 180 -16.31 14.31 20.09
CA LYS A 180 -17.68 14.12 20.59
C LYS A 180 -18.35 12.96 19.89
N ASN A 181 -19.15 12.20 20.64
CA ASN A 181 -20.05 11.17 20.12
C ASN A 181 -19.36 10.13 19.21
N ALA A 182 -18.09 9.83 19.46
CA ALA A 182 -17.33 8.83 18.70
C ALA A 182 -17.99 7.44 18.73
N TYR A 183 -18.75 7.14 19.79
CA TYR A 183 -19.55 5.93 19.91
C TYR A 183 -20.96 6.23 20.40
N GLN A 184 -21.95 5.62 19.74
CA GLN A 184 -23.36 5.76 20.09
C GLN A 184 -23.90 4.54 20.83
N CYS A 185 -24.71 4.76 21.87
CA CYS A 185 -25.37 3.69 22.60
C CYS A 185 -26.55 3.09 21.79
N GLU A 186 -26.51 1.78 21.53
CA GLU A 186 -27.59 1.04 20.88
C GLU A 186 -28.11 -0.14 21.72
N GLY A 187 -29.27 -0.66 21.30
CA GLY A 187 -29.90 -1.86 21.86
C GLY A 187 -30.83 -1.62 23.06
N ALA A 188 -31.77 -2.55 23.28
CA ALA A 188 -32.66 -2.52 24.43
C ALA A 188 -31.83 -2.61 25.73
N GLY A 189 -31.73 -1.49 26.46
CA GLY A 189 -30.95 -1.38 27.69
C GLY A 189 -29.54 -0.81 27.56
N LYS A 190 -29.18 -0.19 26.41
CA LYS A 190 -27.89 0.49 26.19
C LYS A 190 -26.69 -0.39 26.55
N ASN A 191 -26.67 -1.59 26.00
CA ASN A 191 -25.65 -2.61 26.29
C ASN A 191 -24.60 -2.74 25.18
N GLN A 192 -24.73 -1.95 24.11
CA GLN A 192 -23.85 -1.96 22.95
C GLN A 192 -23.44 -0.53 22.58
N LEU A 193 -22.21 -0.37 22.11
CA LEU A 193 -21.72 0.85 21.49
C LEU A 193 -21.42 0.58 20.02
N LEU A 194 -21.89 1.46 19.13
CA LEU A 194 -21.60 1.46 17.70
C LEU A 194 -20.66 2.62 17.38
N SER A 195 -19.60 2.38 16.63
CA SER A 195 -18.66 3.42 16.17
C SER A 195 -19.36 4.38 15.21
N SER A 196 -19.15 5.69 15.38
CA SER A 196 -19.75 6.72 14.53
C SER A 196 -18.97 6.97 13.25
N SER A 197 -17.64 7.00 13.33
CA SER A 197 -16.76 7.39 12.21
C SER A 197 -15.51 6.51 12.14
N ALA A 198 -14.84 6.48 10.97
CA ALA A 198 -13.46 6.02 10.86
C ALA A 198 -12.50 7.16 11.22
N TYR A 199 -11.30 6.83 11.74
CA TYR A 199 -10.33 7.84 12.16
C TYR A 199 -8.94 7.59 11.54
N ILE A 200 -8.33 8.66 11.04
CA ILE A 200 -6.90 8.69 10.69
C ILE A 200 -6.23 9.76 11.56
N PHE A 201 -5.19 9.36 12.27
CA PHE A 201 -4.38 10.26 13.09
C PHE A 201 -2.97 10.39 12.51
N ASN A 202 -2.54 11.61 12.20
CA ASN A 202 -1.18 11.87 11.77
C ASN A 202 -0.33 12.41 12.91
N THR A 203 0.96 12.08 12.94
CA THR A 203 1.93 12.58 13.91
C THR A 203 2.99 13.43 13.22
N SER A 204 3.62 14.32 13.99
CA SER A 204 4.67 15.21 13.46
C SER A 204 5.98 14.50 13.12
N ASP A 205 6.14 13.24 13.54
CA ASP A 205 7.30 12.38 13.28
C ASP A 205 7.01 11.33 12.20
N GLY A 206 6.06 11.61 11.31
CA GLY A 206 5.92 10.90 10.04
C GLY A 206 4.97 9.72 10.02
N LEU A 207 4.18 9.48 11.07
CA LEU A 207 3.22 8.36 11.08
C LEU A 207 1.81 8.81 10.74
N SER A 208 1.17 8.05 9.85
CA SER A 208 -0.28 8.00 9.68
C SER A 208 -0.82 6.75 10.35
N LEU A 209 -1.65 6.94 11.38
CA LEU A 209 -2.28 5.88 12.17
C LEU A 209 -3.72 5.68 11.69
N PHE A 210 -3.97 4.56 11.04
CA PHE A 210 -5.31 4.11 10.65
C PHE A 210 -5.93 3.38 11.84
N ALA A 211 -6.92 3.99 12.47
CA ALA A 211 -7.60 3.41 13.61
C ALA A 211 -8.30 2.11 13.22
N GLN A 212 -8.05 1.06 13.99
CA GLN A 212 -8.71 -0.24 13.91
C GLN A 212 -9.64 -0.40 15.12
N PHE A 213 -10.39 0.65 15.43
CA PHE A 213 -11.31 0.65 16.55
C PHE A 213 -12.48 -0.31 16.28
N PRO A 214 -13.02 -1.01 17.30
CA PRO A 214 -14.10 -1.97 17.07
C PRO A 214 -15.37 -1.27 16.61
N GLU A 215 -15.95 -1.69 15.49
CA GLU A 215 -17.25 -1.15 15.04
C GLU A 215 -18.35 -1.33 16.10
N LEU A 216 -18.31 -2.44 16.84
CA LEU A 216 -19.27 -2.79 17.89
C LEU A 216 -18.54 -3.17 19.18
N ILE A 217 -18.92 -2.55 20.30
CA ILE A 217 -18.42 -2.91 21.64
C ILE A 217 -19.59 -3.35 22.52
N GLN A 218 -19.53 -4.57 23.06
CA GLN A 218 -20.54 -5.10 23.98
C GLN A 218 -20.07 -4.98 25.43
N LYS A 219 -21.00 -4.72 26.35
CA LYS A 219 -20.70 -4.78 27.79
C LYS A 219 -20.19 -6.18 28.18
N ASN A 220 -19.09 -6.22 28.92
CA ASN A 220 -18.59 -7.44 29.53
C ASN A 220 -19.46 -7.85 30.74
N ALA A 221 -19.13 -9.00 31.36
CA ALA A 221 -19.85 -9.50 32.54
C ALA A 221 -19.84 -8.54 33.74
N GLN A 222 -18.89 -7.58 33.77
CA GLN A 222 -18.76 -6.53 34.79
C GLN A 222 -19.51 -5.24 34.41
N GLY A 223 -20.21 -5.21 33.27
CA GLY A 223 -20.97 -4.05 32.80
C GLY A 223 -20.12 -2.94 32.17
N GLN A 224 -18.84 -3.21 31.87
CA GLN A 224 -17.91 -2.26 31.25
C GLN A 224 -17.81 -2.49 29.73
N PHE A 225 -17.49 -1.44 28.98
CA PHE A 225 -17.18 -1.53 27.55
C PHE A 225 -15.67 -1.72 27.35
N PRO A 226 -15.18 -2.90 26.95
CA PRO A 226 -13.76 -3.14 26.75
C PRO A 226 -13.29 -2.48 25.45
N PHE A 227 -12.79 -1.25 25.56
CA PHE A 227 -12.15 -0.54 24.46
C PHE A 227 -10.63 -0.79 24.48
N ILE A 228 -10.10 -1.33 23.38
CA ILE A 228 -8.66 -1.51 23.19
C ILE A 228 -8.29 -0.81 21.88
N PRO A 229 -7.63 0.36 21.93
CA PRO A 229 -7.25 1.09 20.72
C PRO A 229 -6.19 0.29 19.95
N ARG A 230 -6.42 0.03 18.67
CA ARG A 230 -5.47 -0.63 17.77
C ARG A 230 -5.27 0.22 16.53
N PHE A 231 -4.07 0.17 15.95
CA PHE A 231 -3.74 0.96 14.79
C PHE A 231 -2.92 0.15 13.78
N GLN A 232 -3.16 0.39 12.50
CA GLN A 232 -2.14 0.18 11.47
C GLN A 232 -1.42 1.50 11.24
N ALA A 233 -0.10 1.48 11.18
CA ALA A 233 0.72 2.67 10.99
C ALA A 233 1.43 2.62 9.64
N GLN A 234 1.38 3.72 8.88
CA GLN A 234 2.22 3.94 7.71
C GLN A 234 3.16 5.08 7.99
N TYR A 235 4.43 4.93 7.58
CA TYR A 235 5.41 6.00 7.68
C TYR A 235 5.49 6.77 6.35
N THR A 236 5.54 8.09 6.44
CA THR A 236 5.75 8.98 5.29
C THR A 236 6.73 10.09 5.64
N SER A 237 7.74 10.24 4.80
CA SER A 237 8.73 11.31 4.93
C SER A 237 8.13 12.70 4.75
N LEU A 238 6.91 12.84 4.21
CA LEU A 238 6.23 14.12 4.05
C LEU A 238 5.75 14.70 5.40
N LEU A 239 5.41 13.83 6.36
CA LEU A 239 4.90 14.24 7.67
C LEU A 239 5.97 14.23 8.77
N ASP A 240 7.18 13.75 8.47
CA ASP A 240 8.29 13.70 9.41
C ASP A 240 8.98 15.07 9.47
N GLU A 241 8.39 16.00 10.22
CA GLU A 241 8.87 17.36 10.41
C GLU A 241 10.32 17.39 10.94
N PRO A 242 10.70 16.61 11.99
CA PRO A 242 12.07 16.59 12.51
C PRO A 242 13.15 16.25 11.48
N HIS A 243 12.84 15.45 10.45
CA HIS A 243 13.81 14.97 9.47
C HIS A 243 13.69 15.65 8.09
N GLN A 244 12.86 16.68 7.92
CA GLN A 244 12.72 17.36 6.62
C GLN A 244 14.05 17.84 6.03
N ASP A 245 14.93 18.40 6.86
CA ASP A 245 16.25 18.83 6.41
C ASP A 245 17.14 17.66 6.00
N TYR A 246 17.04 16.52 6.70
CA TYR A 246 17.77 15.31 6.34
C TYR A 246 17.34 14.81 4.96
N PHE A 247 16.03 14.76 4.67
CA PHE A 247 15.51 14.33 3.38
C PHE A 247 15.83 15.30 2.23
N LYS A 248 15.86 16.61 2.49
CA LYS A 248 16.10 17.63 1.46
C LYS A 248 17.58 17.82 1.10
N THR A 249 18.49 17.54 2.04
CA THR A 249 19.91 17.85 1.87
C THR A 249 20.75 16.66 1.42
N GLN A 250 20.28 15.43 1.66
CA GLN A 250 20.97 14.22 1.23
C GLN A 250 20.57 13.83 -0.20
N ALA A 251 21.51 13.22 -0.92
CA ALA A 251 21.14 12.49 -2.12
C ALA A 251 20.22 11.31 -1.73
N PRO A 252 19.22 10.94 -2.55
CA PRO A 252 18.30 9.84 -2.26
C PRO A 252 19.00 8.55 -1.79
N ASP A 253 20.06 8.13 -2.49
CA ASP A 253 20.84 6.91 -2.20
C ASP A 253 21.61 6.95 -0.85
N ASN A 254 21.76 8.14 -0.24
CA ASN A 254 22.45 8.33 1.04
C ASN A 254 21.48 8.38 2.23
N ILE A 255 20.18 8.39 1.97
CA ILE A 255 19.14 8.38 3.01
C ILE A 255 19.07 6.96 3.57
N ARG A 256 19.27 6.83 4.88
CA ARG A 256 19.15 5.56 5.59
C ARG A 256 17.79 5.51 6.24
N LEU A 257 16.89 4.76 5.63
CA LEU A 257 15.55 4.54 6.13
C LEU A 257 15.30 3.04 6.27
N SER A 258 14.78 2.62 7.43
CA SER A 258 14.38 1.24 7.63
C SER A 258 13.07 1.13 8.41
N LEU A 259 12.22 0.23 7.96
CA LEU A 259 10.96 -0.13 8.60
C LEU A 259 11.09 -1.57 9.08
N ASN A 260 10.82 -1.81 10.36
CA ASN A 260 11.18 -3.06 11.01
C ASN A 260 10.03 -3.58 11.87
N LYS A 261 9.63 -4.82 11.62
CA LYS A 261 8.77 -5.59 12.52
C LYS A 261 9.55 -6.09 13.72
N SER A 262 8.95 -6.11 14.90
CA SER A 262 9.62 -6.60 16.10
C SER A 262 8.67 -7.08 17.19
N PRO A 263 8.99 -8.17 17.93
CA PRO A 263 8.20 -8.64 19.06
C PRO A 263 8.02 -7.61 20.20
N ASN A 264 8.92 -6.62 20.29
CA ASN A 264 8.90 -5.58 21.33
C ASN A 264 8.34 -4.25 20.80
N GLY A 265 7.55 -4.30 19.74
CA GLY A 265 7.01 -3.14 19.03
C GLY A 265 7.82 -2.82 17.79
N ASP A 266 7.10 -2.66 16.68
CA ASP A 266 7.64 -2.28 15.37
C ASP A 266 8.35 -0.92 15.46
N PHE A 267 9.29 -0.64 14.55
CA PHE A 267 10.02 0.62 14.60
C PHE A 267 10.47 1.11 13.22
N VAL A 268 10.57 2.42 13.11
CA VAL A 268 11.11 3.13 11.95
C VAL A 268 12.42 3.78 12.37
N SER A 269 13.47 3.61 11.58
CA SER A 269 14.75 4.30 11.80
C SER A 269 15.07 5.21 10.62
N VAL A 270 15.33 6.49 10.93
CA VAL A 270 15.70 7.53 9.97
C VAL A 270 17.07 8.05 10.37
N GLY A 271 18.10 7.80 9.54
CA GLY A 271 19.47 8.18 9.86
C GLY A 271 19.99 7.49 11.13
N LYS A 272 20.03 8.23 12.25
CA LYS A 272 20.46 7.71 13.57
C LYS A 272 19.30 7.57 14.55
N ASP A 273 18.17 8.16 14.24
CA ASP A 273 17.02 8.22 15.13
C ASP A 273 16.12 7.01 14.92
N THR A 274 15.38 6.63 15.95
CA THR A 274 14.47 5.47 15.91
C THR A 274 13.19 5.78 16.64
N LEU A 275 12.08 5.71 15.90
CA LEU A 275 10.72 5.79 16.41
C LEU A 275 10.23 4.37 16.66
N ARG A 276 9.97 4.02 17.93
CA ARG A 276 9.43 2.72 18.33
C ARG A 276 7.94 2.82 18.61
N LEU A 277 7.18 1.94 17.99
CA LEU A 277 5.74 1.77 18.17
C LEU A 277 5.46 0.90 19.40
N ASN A 278 4.30 1.11 20.00
CA ASN A 278 3.77 0.24 21.06
C ASN A 278 3.12 -1.02 20.44
N LEU A 279 2.78 -2.00 21.28
CA LEU A 279 2.33 -3.32 20.82
C LEU A 279 0.92 -3.33 20.20
N ASN A 280 0.13 -2.28 20.40
CA ASN A 280 -1.19 -2.13 19.79
C ASN A 280 -1.16 -1.39 18.44
N THR A 281 0.02 -0.98 17.97
CA THR A 281 0.22 -0.36 16.67
C THR A 281 1.13 -1.24 15.80
N GLN A 282 0.64 -1.61 14.63
CA GLN A 282 1.37 -2.45 13.68
C GLN A 282 1.84 -1.62 12.48
N LEU A 283 3.13 -1.65 12.18
CA LEU A 283 3.69 -0.95 11.03
C LEU A 283 3.34 -1.66 9.72
N VAL A 284 2.95 -0.94 8.70
CA VAL A 284 2.85 -1.48 7.33
C VAL A 284 4.21 -1.32 6.67
N LEU A 285 4.77 -2.39 6.12
CA LEU A 285 6.06 -2.38 5.43
C LEU A 285 5.89 -1.92 3.98
N ASN A 286 5.60 -0.64 3.80
CA ASN A 286 5.56 0.03 2.50
C ASN A 286 6.84 0.85 2.30
N ASP A 287 7.32 0.86 1.07
CA ASP A 287 8.42 1.72 0.66
C ASP A 287 8.07 3.21 0.72
N THR A 288 9.13 4.00 0.62
CA THR A 288 9.12 5.44 0.50
C THR A 288 9.74 5.84 -0.84
N PRO A 289 9.88 7.14 -1.14
CA PRO A 289 10.60 7.56 -2.36
C PRO A 289 12.12 7.30 -2.35
N PHE A 290 12.69 6.70 -1.30
CA PHE A 290 14.13 6.50 -1.11
C PHE A 290 14.54 5.04 -1.20
N ASP A 291 15.83 4.76 -1.05
CA ASP A 291 16.34 3.39 -0.95
C ASP A 291 16.08 2.84 0.46
N ASP A 292 15.09 1.96 0.60
CA ASP A 292 14.60 1.51 1.90
C ASP A 292 15.13 0.13 2.33
N ILE A 293 15.14 -0.10 3.64
CA ILE A 293 15.31 -1.43 4.21
C ILE A 293 14.00 -1.84 4.90
N LEU A 294 13.30 -2.83 4.35
CA LEU A 294 12.06 -3.36 4.91
C LEU A 294 12.34 -4.73 5.52
N ASN A 295 12.19 -4.85 6.85
CA ASN A 295 12.41 -6.08 7.59
C ASN A 295 11.12 -6.54 8.27
N GLY A 296 10.65 -7.72 7.89
CA GLY A 296 9.64 -8.48 8.58
C GLY A 296 10.17 -9.17 9.85
N ASP A 297 9.28 -9.89 10.53
CA ASP A 297 9.55 -10.62 11.76
C ASP A 297 9.48 -12.14 11.56
N LYS A 298 8.64 -12.82 12.33
CA LYS A 298 8.49 -14.27 12.32
C LYS A 298 7.06 -14.70 11.96
N GLN A 299 6.22 -13.71 11.65
CA GLN A 299 4.84 -13.87 11.25
C GLN A 299 4.77 -13.59 9.76
N ASP A 300 3.67 -13.99 9.13
CA ASP A 300 3.38 -13.66 7.74
C ASP A 300 3.44 -12.13 7.54
N ASN A 301 4.34 -11.67 6.67
CA ASN A 301 4.52 -10.25 6.39
C ASN A 301 4.24 -9.91 4.93
N VAL A 302 3.77 -8.69 4.70
CA VAL A 302 3.59 -8.14 3.35
C VAL A 302 4.54 -6.95 3.21
N LEU A 303 5.47 -7.05 2.25
CA LEU A 303 6.50 -6.06 1.95
C LEU A 303 6.23 -5.48 0.56
N ILE A 304 5.94 -4.18 0.48
CA ILE A 304 5.58 -3.51 -0.77
C ILE A 304 6.71 -2.55 -1.15
N SER A 305 7.20 -2.70 -2.38
CA SER A 305 8.36 -1.97 -2.90
C SER A 305 8.05 -1.43 -4.31
N SER A 306 7.97 -0.11 -4.45
CA SER A 306 7.44 0.60 -5.62
C SER A 306 8.43 1.59 -6.28
N ARG A 307 9.44 2.06 -5.54
CA ARG A 307 10.50 3.01 -5.92
C ARG A 307 11.80 2.66 -5.19
N GLY A 308 12.91 3.32 -5.52
CA GLY A 308 14.19 3.13 -4.81
C GLY A 308 14.84 1.74 -5.02
N ASN A 309 16.11 1.64 -4.65
CA ASN A 309 16.86 0.39 -4.63
C ASN A 309 16.71 -0.31 -3.27
N ASP A 310 15.56 -0.92 -3.05
CA ASP A 310 15.19 -1.43 -1.73
C ASP A 310 15.86 -2.75 -1.37
N LYS A 311 15.96 -3.00 -0.07
CA LYS A 311 16.35 -4.29 0.52
C LYS A 311 15.19 -4.83 1.35
N LEU A 312 14.67 -5.98 0.95
CA LEU A 312 13.52 -6.61 1.55
C LEU A 312 13.94 -7.91 2.25
N ARG A 313 13.44 -8.13 3.45
CA ARG A 313 13.62 -9.39 4.19
C ARG A 313 12.31 -9.71 4.89
N GLY A 314 11.63 -10.78 4.49
CA GLY A 314 10.40 -11.26 5.14
C GLY A 314 10.70 -11.85 6.51
N GLY A 315 11.63 -12.80 6.58
CA GLY A 315 12.04 -13.41 7.84
C GLY A 315 11.54 -14.85 7.91
N LYS A 316 10.62 -15.13 8.84
CA LYS A 316 9.96 -16.44 8.94
C LYS A 316 8.46 -16.27 8.76
N GLY A 317 7.77 -17.36 8.45
CA GLY A 317 6.34 -17.34 8.13
C GLY A 317 6.16 -17.34 6.62
N LYS A 318 4.94 -17.06 6.16
CA LYS A 318 4.64 -16.93 4.74
C LYS A 318 4.68 -15.46 4.36
N ASP A 319 5.78 -15.05 3.75
CA ASP A 319 5.98 -13.66 3.39
C ASP A 319 5.57 -13.38 1.94
N ILE A 320 5.07 -12.17 1.71
CA ILE A 320 4.68 -11.66 0.38
C ILE A 320 5.54 -10.45 0.05
N TYR A 321 6.32 -10.55 -1.02
CA TYR A 321 7.07 -9.46 -1.62
C TYR A 321 6.31 -8.96 -2.84
N GLN A 322 5.76 -7.75 -2.77
CA GLN A 322 5.06 -7.13 -3.88
C GLN A 322 5.93 -6.06 -4.53
N ILE A 323 6.43 -6.36 -5.73
CA ILE A 323 7.26 -5.42 -6.50
C ILE A 323 6.39 -4.66 -7.48
N GLN A 324 6.40 -3.34 -7.37
CA GLN A 324 5.71 -2.42 -8.26
C GLN A 324 6.72 -1.51 -8.97
N MET A 325 6.27 -0.87 -10.04
CA MET A 325 7.03 0.12 -10.79
C MET A 325 6.13 1.34 -10.99
N LYS A 326 6.24 2.31 -10.09
CA LYS A 326 5.39 3.51 -10.11
C LYS A 326 5.97 4.67 -10.92
N ASP A 327 7.24 4.60 -11.30
CA ASP A 327 7.92 5.64 -12.06
C ASP A 327 8.78 5.03 -13.17
N SER A 328 8.30 5.11 -14.42
CA SER A 328 8.97 4.52 -15.59
C SER A 328 10.07 5.41 -16.16
N THR A 329 10.31 6.59 -15.57
CA THR A 329 11.34 7.54 -16.03
C THR A 329 12.68 7.39 -15.31
N GLN A 330 12.77 6.49 -14.32
CA GLN A 330 13.98 6.25 -13.56
C GLN A 330 15.05 5.43 -14.32
N THR A 331 16.29 5.67 -13.89
CA THR A 331 17.48 4.83 -14.05
C THR A 331 17.22 3.35 -13.69
N GLU A 332 18.19 2.47 -13.95
CA GLU A 332 18.14 1.09 -13.44
C GLU A 332 17.78 1.08 -11.94
N ARG A 333 16.76 0.30 -11.57
CA ARG A 333 16.26 0.08 -10.21
C ARG A 333 16.54 -1.36 -9.82
N THR A 334 17.16 -1.58 -8.68
CA THR A 334 17.44 -2.93 -8.16
C THR A 334 16.78 -3.16 -6.81
N VAL A 335 15.81 -4.06 -6.75
CA VAL A 335 15.25 -4.55 -5.48
C VAL A 335 15.99 -5.82 -5.06
N SER A 336 16.55 -5.81 -3.86
CA SER A 336 17.28 -6.95 -3.30
C SER A 336 16.41 -7.69 -2.27
N ILE A 337 16.19 -8.98 -2.45
CA ILE A 337 15.37 -9.81 -1.56
C ILE A 337 16.26 -10.80 -0.82
N ASP A 338 16.26 -10.73 0.51
CA ASP A 338 16.86 -11.69 1.42
C ASP A 338 15.81 -12.70 1.89
N ASN A 339 15.59 -13.75 1.09
CA ASN A 339 14.59 -14.78 1.35
C ASN A 339 15.11 -15.87 2.30
N LYS A 340 15.79 -15.49 3.39
CA LYS A 340 16.45 -16.44 4.29
C LYS A 340 15.55 -16.91 5.41
N ASP A 341 15.30 -18.20 5.47
CA ASP A 341 14.67 -18.89 6.59
C ASP A 341 15.51 -20.11 7.03
N ASP A 342 15.95 -20.08 8.29
CA ASP A 342 16.78 -21.12 8.91
C ASP A 342 15.93 -22.23 9.57
N GLN A 343 14.60 -22.24 9.39
CA GLN A 343 13.74 -23.33 9.84
C GLN A 343 14.02 -24.63 9.08
N ALA A 344 13.79 -25.77 9.75
CA ALA A 344 14.02 -27.09 9.16
C ALA A 344 13.05 -27.38 8.00
N GLU A 345 11.82 -26.90 8.13
CA GLU A 345 10.81 -26.85 7.06
C GLU A 345 10.45 -25.38 6.88
N THR A 346 10.93 -24.79 5.79
CA THR A 346 10.64 -23.39 5.45
C THR A 346 9.24 -23.30 4.89
N GLU A 347 8.52 -22.26 5.26
CA GLU A 347 7.25 -21.92 4.60
C GLU A 347 7.53 -21.28 3.24
N VAL A 348 6.58 -21.38 2.31
CA VAL A 348 6.76 -20.85 0.95
C VAL A 348 6.34 -19.39 0.92
N ASP A 349 7.27 -18.54 0.54
CA ASP A 349 7.06 -17.12 0.30
C ASP A 349 6.57 -16.86 -1.12
N LEU A 350 5.96 -15.69 -1.32
CA LEU A 350 5.42 -15.26 -2.61
C LEU A 350 6.10 -13.97 -3.08
N LEU A 351 6.71 -14.00 -4.26
CA LEU A 351 7.14 -12.81 -5.00
C LEU A 351 6.14 -12.50 -6.10
N MET A 352 5.43 -11.38 -5.95
CA MET A 352 4.54 -10.85 -6.99
C MET A 352 5.33 -9.95 -7.92
N LEU A 353 5.40 -10.36 -9.19
CA LEU A 353 6.13 -9.68 -10.25
C LEU A 353 5.21 -8.75 -11.04
N PRO A 354 5.70 -7.57 -11.47
CA PRO A 354 4.98 -6.69 -12.37
C PRO A 354 5.17 -7.07 -13.86
N PHE A 355 5.67 -8.29 -14.14
CA PHE A 355 5.95 -8.82 -15.47
C PHE A 355 5.40 -10.23 -15.64
N LYS A 356 5.32 -10.68 -16.88
CA LYS A 356 5.17 -12.11 -17.19
C LYS A 356 6.48 -12.84 -16.93
N ILE A 357 6.39 -14.12 -16.53
CA ILE A 357 7.61 -14.93 -16.32
C ILE A 357 8.41 -15.12 -17.62
N GLU A 358 7.72 -15.16 -18.76
CA GLU A 358 8.32 -15.46 -20.07
C GLU A 358 9.25 -14.35 -20.57
N ASP A 359 9.02 -13.13 -20.10
CA ASP A 359 9.82 -11.95 -20.43
C ASP A 359 11.09 -11.84 -19.58
N LEU A 360 11.24 -12.65 -18.51
CA LEU A 360 12.38 -12.55 -17.61
C LEU A 360 13.62 -13.26 -18.13
N LYS A 361 14.75 -12.56 -18.08
CA LYS A 361 16.11 -13.10 -18.09
C LYS A 361 16.53 -13.44 -16.67
N ILE A 362 17.27 -14.54 -16.56
CA ILE A 362 17.91 -14.97 -15.32
C ILE A 362 19.42 -14.85 -15.50
N GLU A 363 20.06 -14.06 -14.64
CA GLU A 363 21.52 -13.92 -14.57
C GLU A 363 22.01 -14.36 -13.19
N THR A 364 23.28 -14.75 -13.11
CA THR A 364 23.95 -15.06 -11.84
C THR A 364 25.09 -14.08 -11.58
N SER A 365 25.18 -13.55 -10.37
CA SER A 365 26.28 -12.69 -9.94
C SER A 365 26.82 -13.19 -8.60
N GLY A 366 27.93 -13.92 -8.62
CA GLY A 366 28.43 -14.65 -7.44
C GLY A 366 27.39 -15.68 -6.97
N GLN A 367 26.93 -15.54 -5.72
CA GLN A 367 25.92 -16.42 -5.12
C GLN A 367 24.47 -15.92 -5.29
N HIS A 368 24.28 -14.83 -6.02
CA HIS A 368 22.98 -14.18 -6.22
C HIS A 368 22.37 -14.56 -7.56
N VAL A 369 21.04 -14.57 -7.62
CA VAL A 369 20.28 -14.62 -8.87
C VAL A 369 19.70 -13.24 -9.14
N ILE A 370 19.76 -12.79 -10.40
CA ILE A 370 19.22 -11.53 -10.84
C ILE A 370 18.17 -11.82 -11.91
N LEU A 371 16.95 -11.34 -11.68
CA LEU A 371 15.85 -11.40 -12.63
C LEU A 371 15.68 -10.02 -13.26
N SER A 372 15.68 -9.96 -14.59
CA SER A 372 15.46 -8.71 -15.33
C SER A 372 14.53 -8.94 -16.51
N PRO A 373 13.55 -8.06 -16.77
CA PRO A 373 12.70 -8.17 -17.93
C PRO A 373 13.50 -7.87 -19.20
N SER A 374 13.14 -8.58 -20.27
CA SER A 374 13.82 -8.52 -21.57
C SER A 374 13.26 -7.46 -22.51
N ASN A 375 12.04 -7.00 -22.22
CA ASN A 375 11.22 -6.17 -23.10
C ASN A 375 10.91 -4.82 -22.43
N GLU A 376 10.93 -3.76 -23.23
CA GLU A 376 10.49 -2.41 -22.84
C GLU A 376 9.01 -2.40 -22.47
N PRO A 377 8.54 -1.52 -21.54
CA PRO A 377 9.21 -0.31 -21.04
C PRO A 377 9.97 -0.50 -19.72
N GLN A 378 10.10 -1.72 -19.22
CA GLN A 378 10.56 -1.97 -17.84
C GLN A 378 11.90 -2.70 -17.74
N THR A 379 12.70 -2.69 -18.81
CA THR A 379 14.09 -3.19 -18.85
C THR A 379 14.98 -2.66 -17.71
N ASN A 380 14.57 -1.54 -17.10
CA ASN A 380 15.27 -0.89 -16.00
C ASN A 380 15.06 -1.57 -14.62
N LEU A 381 14.10 -2.48 -14.42
CA LEU A 381 13.91 -3.16 -13.13
C LEU A 381 14.76 -4.44 -13.04
N ARG A 382 15.51 -4.57 -11.95
CA ARG A 382 16.25 -5.79 -11.59
C ARG A 382 15.78 -6.29 -10.22
N ILE A 383 15.47 -7.57 -10.11
CA ILE A 383 15.16 -8.22 -8.83
C ILE A 383 16.33 -9.14 -8.50
N LYS A 384 17.06 -8.81 -7.44
CA LYS A 384 18.23 -9.55 -6.97
C LYS A 384 17.85 -10.43 -5.79
N LEU A 385 17.78 -11.75 -6.02
CA LEU A 385 17.62 -12.75 -4.97
C LEU A 385 18.98 -12.99 -4.30
N LEU A 386 19.10 -12.56 -3.04
CA LEU A 386 20.34 -12.63 -2.27
C LEU A 386 20.64 -14.08 -1.86
N ASP A 387 21.92 -14.45 -1.92
CA ASP A 387 22.46 -15.77 -1.56
C ASP A 387 21.68 -17.02 -2.06
N PHE A 388 20.85 -16.88 -3.09
CA PHE A 388 19.99 -17.94 -3.62
C PHE A 388 20.75 -19.24 -3.94
N ILE A 389 21.95 -19.13 -4.51
CA ILE A 389 22.78 -20.29 -4.88
C ILE A 389 23.43 -20.92 -3.64
N ARG A 390 23.68 -20.12 -2.60
CA ARG A 390 24.49 -20.49 -1.44
C ARG A 390 23.90 -21.63 -0.62
N HIS A 391 22.61 -21.60 -0.33
CA HIS A 391 21.97 -22.56 0.58
C HIS A 391 20.47 -22.69 0.33
N HIS A 392 19.89 -23.86 0.65
CA HIS A 392 18.46 -24.13 0.42
C HIS A 392 17.54 -23.25 1.29
N SER A 393 18.05 -22.75 2.41
CA SER A 393 17.38 -21.74 3.25
C SER A 393 17.03 -20.44 2.52
N TYR A 394 17.52 -20.22 1.30
CA TYR A 394 17.18 -19.05 0.46
C TYR A 394 16.22 -19.38 -0.68
N ARG A 395 15.79 -20.64 -0.80
CA ARG A 395 15.09 -21.19 -1.98
C ARG A 395 13.71 -21.72 -1.62
N HIS A 396 12.88 -20.86 -1.03
CA HIS A 396 11.48 -21.14 -0.70
C HIS A 396 10.59 -20.02 -1.23
N LEU A 397 10.84 -19.61 -2.48
CA LEU A 397 10.13 -18.51 -3.13
C LEU A 397 9.32 -19.03 -4.32
N MET A 398 8.03 -18.75 -4.29
CA MET A 398 7.14 -18.90 -5.43
C MET A 398 6.95 -17.54 -6.11
N LEU A 399 6.96 -17.51 -7.43
CA LEU A 399 6.80 -16.30 -8.23
C LEU A 399 5.40 -16.27 -8.82
N MET A 400 4.67 -15.20 -8.59
CA MET A 400 3.40 -14.91 -9.25
C MET A 400 3.62 -13.82 -10.29
N ASP A 401 3.28 -14.10 -11.53
CA ASP A 401 3.38 -13.13 -12.62
C ASP A 401 2.11 -12.29 -12.80
N VAL A 402 2.10 -11.35 -13.74
CA VAL A 402 0.94 -10.47 -13.99
C VAL A 402 -0.31 -11.18 -14.53
N GLU A 403 -0.16 -12.41 -15.04
CA GLU A 403 -1.27 -13.26 -15.47
C GLU A 403 -1.78 -14.15 -14.32
N GLN A 404 -1.28 -13.94 -13.09
CA GLN A 404 -1.58 -14.72 -11.89
C GLN A 404 -1.13 -16.19 -12.00
N GLN A 405 -0.18 -16.48 -12.88
CA GLN A 405 0.43 -17.80 -12.97
C GLN A 405 1.53 -17.95 -11.92
N LEU A 406 1.65 -19.15 -11.38
CA LEU A 406 2.61 -19.48 -10.31
C LEU A 406 3.77 -20.29 -10.86
N PHE A 407 4.99 -19.84 -10.59
CA PHE A 407 6.23 -20.50 -10.99
C PHE A 407 7.14 -20.70 -9.78
N GLU A 408 7.85 -21.81 -9.77
CA GLU A 408 8.95 -22.04 -8.84
C GLU A 408 10.27 -21.66 -9.52
N ILE A 409 11.23 -21.21 -8.71
CA ILE A 409 12.62 -21.03 -9.14
C ILE A 409 13.50 -22.04 -8.41
N SER A 410 14.33 -22.76 -9.16
CA SER A 410 15.22 -23.77 -8.59
C SER A 410 16.57 -23.80 -9.31
N LEU A 411 17.48 -24.65 -8.84
CA LEU A 411 18.79 -24.87 -9.42
C LEU A 411 18.84 -26.23 -10.10
N ASN A 412 19.38 -26.29 -11.31
CA ASN A 412 19.62 -27.56 -11.99
C ASN A 412 20.88 -28.23 -11.42
N GLN A 413 21.25 -29.40 -11.96
CA GLN A 413 22.43 -30.15 -11.51
C GLN A 413 23.76 -29.39 -11.68
N GLU A 414 23.80 -28.38 -12.56
CA GLU A 414 24.95 -27.49 -12.79
C GLU A 414 24.90 -26.20 -11.93
N ASN A 415 23.97 -26.11 -10.96
CA ASN A 415 23.68 -24.91 -10.18
C ASN A 415 23.25 -23.69 -11.02
N ARG A 416 22.66 -23.92 -12.21
CA ARG A 416 22.04 -22.84 -12.98
C ARG A 416 20.59 -22.65 -12.55
N PRO A 417 20.16 -21.42 -12.27
CA PRO A 417 18.79 -21.12 -11.91
C PRO A 417 17.85 -21.30 -13.12
N TYR A 418 16.67 -21.82 -12.86
CA TYR A 418 15.62 -21.98 -13.86
C TYR A 418 14.23 -21.87 -13.22
N PHE A 419 13.24 -21.48 -14.03
CA PHE A 419 11.85 -21.50 -13.62
C PHE A 419 11.17 -22.79 -14.07
N PHE A 420 10.17 -23.23 -13.31
CA PHE A 420 9.24 -24.25 -13.75
C PHE A 420 7.86 -24.01 -13.16
N HIS A 421 6.82 -24.44 -13.86
CA HIS A 421 5.47 -24.38 -13.34
C HIS A 421 5.14 -25.68 -12.59
N PRO A 422 4.46 -25.62 -11.42
CA PRO A 422 4.19 -26.83 -10.61
C PRO A 422 3.35 -27.91 -11.31
N GLN A 423 2.61 -27.53 -12.35
CA GLN A 423 1.79 -28.45 -13.17
C GLN A 423 2.49 -28.89 -14.47
N SER A 424 3.76 -28.55 -14.66
CA SER A 424 4.53 -28.92 -15.84
C SER A 424 4.88 -30.40 -15.83
N HIS A 425 4.82 -31.00 -17.01
CA HIS A 425 5.21 -32.38 -17.24
C HIS A 425 6.13 -32.39 -18.45
N VAL A 426 7.44 -32.38 -18.24
CA VAL A 426 8.44 -32.28 -19.33
C VAL A 426 9.40 -33.47 -19.37
N ASN A 427 9.21 -34.44 -18.46
CA ASN A 427 10.02 -35.65 -18.39
C ASN A 427 9.36 -36.75 -19.21
N ALA A 428 9.85 -36.98 -20.43
CA ALA A 428 9.40 -38.05 -21.30
C ALA A 428 9.96 -39.43 -20.90
N THR A 429 9.19 -40.46 -21.15
CA THR A 429 9.46 -41.88 -20.94
C THR A 429 9.36 -42.64 -22.29
N GLU A 430 9.48 -43.96 -22.29
CA GLU A 430 9.23 -44.79 -23.50
C GLU A 430 7.76 -45.26 -23.58
N ASN A 431 6.88 -44.69 -22.76
CA ASN A 431 5.44 -44.99 -22.75
C ASN A 431 4.67 -43.75 -23.19
N ALA A 432 3.38 -43.94 -23.51
CA ALA A 432 2.48 -42.83 -23.79
C ALA A 432 2.45 -41.80 -22.63
N ASP A 433 2.89 -40.59 -22.92
CA ASP A 433 3.03 -39.51 -21.97
C ASP A 433 2.09 -38.33 -22.27
N PHE A 434 1.74 -37.59 -21.22
CA PHE A 434 1.11 -36.28 -21.33
C PHE A 434 2.11 -35.22 -20.88
N LEU A 435 2.67 -34.51 -21.85
CA LEU A 435 3.71 -33.50 -21.64
C LEU A 435 3.11 -32.10 -21.74
N ARG A 436 3.39 -31.25 -20.76
CA ARG A 436 2.88 -29.88 -20.69
C ARG A 436 3.97 -28.89 -20.34
N ILE A 437 4.10 -27.87 -21.17
CA ILE A 437 5.08 -26.78 -21.09
C ILE A 437 4.34 -25.45 -20.88
N TYR A 438 4.78 -24.68 -19.89
CA TYR A 438 4.35 -23.33 -19.56
C TYR A 438 5.46 -22.30 -19.87
N GLY A 439 5.09 -21.01 -19.90
CA GLY A 439 5.99 -19.91 -20.26
C GLY A 439 7.31 -19.87 -19.49
N GLY A 440 7.32 -20.27 -18.21
CA GLY A 440 8.51 -20.27 -17.37
C GLY A 440 9.45 -21.45 -17.59
N ASP A 441 8.95 -22.59 -18.08
CA ASP A 441 9.65 -23.88 -18.02
C ASP A 441 11.00 -23.89 -18.74
N PHE A 442 11.95 -24.59 -18.13
CA PHE A 442 13.25 -24.83 -18.69
C PHE A 442 13.29 -26.15 -19.48
N LEU A 443 13.70 -26.04 -20.74
CA LEU A 443 14.00 -27.17 -21.61
C LEU A 443 15.47 -27.09 -22.03
N ALA A 444 16.21 -28.20 -21.90
CA ALA A 444 17.58 -28.27 -22.39
C ALA A 444 17.61 -27.98 -23.90
N ASP A 445 18.45 -27.03 -24.32
CA ASP A 445 18.54 -26.56 -25.71
C ASP A 445 17.19 -26.17 -26.33
N ASN A 446 16.24 -25.69 -25.51
CA ASN A 446 14.86 -25.37 -25.91
C ASN A 446 14.16 -26.54 -26.64
N THR A 447 14.52 -27.78 -26.31
CA THR A 447 14.02 -28.98 -27.00
C THR A 447 13.32 -29.91 -26.03
N LEU A 448 12.16 -30.43 -26.45
CA LEU A 448 11.48 -31.54 -25.80
C LEU A 448 11.38 -32.69 -26.80
N ASP A 449 11.81 -33.88 -26.39
CA ASP A 449 11.69 -35.12 -27.14
C ASP A 449 10.86 -36.11 -26.34
N ALA A 450 9.70 -36.48 -26.88
CA ALA A 450 8.74 -37.35 -26.23
C ALA A 450 9.11 -38.85 -26.31
N LYS A 451 10.14 -39.20 -27.09
CA LYS A 451 10.73 -40.55 -27.20
C LYS A 451 9.80 -41.58 -27.86
N GLU A 452 9.55 -42.73 -27.23
CA GLU A 452 8.69 -43.78 -27.79
C GLU A 452 7.33 -43.71 -27.07
N GLY A 453 6.24 -43.98 -27.78
CA GLY A 453 4.90 -43.90 -27.19
C GLY A 453 3.93 -43.15 -28.09
N ASN A 454 2.67 -43.07 -27.69
CA ASN A 454 1.70 -42.20 -28.35
C ASN A 454 1.50 -40.98 -27.45
N ASP A 455 2.26 -39.92 -27.70
CA ASP A 455 2.42 -38.84 -26.74
C ASP A 455 1.51 -37.65 -27.03
N SER A 456 1.19 -36.90 -25.98
CA SER A 456 0.43 -35.65 -26.07
C SER A 456 1.27 -34.50 -25.53
N ILE A 457 1.76 -33.64 -26.41
CA ILE A 457 2.58 -32.47 -26.07
C ILE A 457 1.71 -31.22 -26.14
N PHE A 458 1.62 -30.48 -25.04
CA PHE A 458 0.92 -29.19 -24.97
C PHE A 458 1.90 -28.07 -24.57
N ASP A 459 2.15 -27.13 -25.47
CA ASP A 459 3.05 -26.00 -25.22
C ASP A 459 2.31 -24.67 -25.44
N ASP A 460 1.92 -24.04 -24.34
CA ASP A 460 1.17 -22.78 -24.33
C ASP A 460 2.06 -21.55 -24.09
N SER A 461 3.39 -21.72 -24.20
CA SER A 461 4.36 -20.64 -24.05
C SER A 461 4.51 -19.82 -25.33
N ASP A 462 4.93 -18.55 -25.23
CA ASP A 462 5.36 -17.78 -26.42
C ASP A 462 6.82 -18.06 -26.83
N ARG A 463 7.54 -18.92 -26.08
CA ARG A 463 8.96 -19.24 -26.31
C ARG A 463 9.18 -20.06 -27.58
N LEU A 464 10.36 -19.92 -28.18
CA LEU A 464 10.76 -20.75 -29.31
C LEU A 464 11.27 -22.11 -28.82
N HIS A 465 10.41 -23.13 -28.90
CA HIS A 465 10.78 -24.52 -28.60
C HIS A 465 10.84 -25.40 -29.84
N THR A 466 11.66 -26.44 -29.74
CA THR A 466 11.70 -27.58 -30.66
C THR A 466 10.98 -28.75 -29.99
N LEU A 467 9.84 -29.17 -30.52
CA LEU A 467 9.03 -30.24 -29.98
C LEU A 467 9.10 -31.45 -30.92
N ARG A 468 9.54 -32.59 -30.39
CA ARG A 468 9.69 -33.85 -31.13
C ARG A 468 8.74 -34.88 -30.51
N GLY A 469 7.83 -35.42 -31.33
CA GLY A 469 6.93 -36.51 -30.95
C GLY A 469 7.68 -37.84 -30.76
N GLY A 470 8.69 -38.09 -31.58
CA GLY A 470 9.48 -39.32 -31.48
C GLY A 470 8.81 -40.49 -32.21
N GLU A 471 8.90 -41.71 -31.68
CA GLU A 471 8.33 -42.92 -32.28
C GLU A 471 6.92 -43.20 -31.73
N GLY A 472 5.91 -43.01 -32.58
CA GLY A 472 4.53 -43.41 -32.33
C GLY A 472 3.54 -42.40 -32.87
N ASP A 473 2.26 -42.55 -32.51
CA ASP A 473 1.18 -41.67 -32.99
C ASP A 473 0.97 -40.50 -32.01
N ASP A 474 1.72 -39.42 -32.22
CA ASP A 474 1.75 -38.28 -31.29
C ASP A 474 0.77 -37.15 -31.65
N THR A 475 0.43 -36.37 -30.64
CA THR A 475 -0.35 -35.14 -30.76
C THR A 475 0.43 -33.97 -30.18
N ILE A 476 0.73 -32.96 -31.00
CA ILE A 476 1.42 -31.74 -30.56
C ILE A 476 0.48 -30.54 -30.72
N ILE A 477 0.18 -29.88 -29.61
CA ILE A 477 -0.67 -28.68 -29.56
C ILE A 477 0.17 -27.52 -29.04
N ALA A 478 0.51 -26.59 -29.92
CA ALA A 478 1.31 -25.42 -29.58
C ALA A 478 0.66 -24.15 -30.15
N PRO A 479 -0.37 -23.60 -29.46
CA PRO A 479 -1.17 -22.52 -29.99
C PRO A 479 -0.45 -21.17 -29.99
N LYS A 480 0.61 -21.01 -29.18
CA LYS A 480 1.33 -19.75 -28.93
C LYS A 480 2.79 -19.82 -29.38
N GLY A 481 3.40 -18.66 -29.63
CA GLY A 481 4.79 -18.51 -30.09
C GLY A 481 5.16 -19.21 -31.42
N ASN A 482 6.31 -18.84 -31.99
CA ASN A 482 6.86 -19.61 -33.12
C ASN A 482 7.50 -20.89 -32.60
N LYS A 483 7.20 -22.05 -33.19
CA LYS A 483 7.72 -23.36 -32.76
C LYS A 483 8.35 -24.15 -33.91
N LYS A 484 9.23 -25.09 -33.58
CA LYS A 484 9.73 -26.11 -34.50
C LYS A 484 9.14 -27.46 -34.11
N LEU A 485 8.25 -28.01 -34.94
CA LEU A 485 7.49 -29.23 -34.63
C LEU A 485 7.99 -30.39 -35.50
N PHE A 486 8.30 -31.51 -34.86
CA PHE A 486 8.76 -32.74 -35.51
C PHE A 486 7.90 -33.91 -35.06
N GLY A 487 7.22 -34.58 -35.99
CA GLY A 487 6.32 -35.68 -35.65
C GLY A 487 6.95 -37.08 -35.58
N GLY A 488 8.21 -37.24 -36.01
CA GLY A 488 8.80 -38.57 -36.18
C GLY A 488 8.21 -39.35 -37.37
N PRO A 489 8.39 -40.69 -37.42
CA PRO A 489 8.13 -41.49 -38.62
C PRO A 489 6.68 -42.02 -38.78
N VAL A 490 5.82 -41.84 -37.78
CA VAL A 490 4.40 -42.29 -37.81
C VAL A 490 3.44 -41.08 -37.92
N MET A 491 2.13 -41.25 -37.70
CA MET A 491 1.12 -40.23 -37.97
C MET A 491 1.02 -39.26 -36.79
N THR A 492 1.59 -38.07 -36.93
CA THR A 492 1.49 -37.00 -35.92
C THR A 492 0.48 -35.94 -36.31
N SER A 493 -0.34 -35.53 -35.35
CA SER A 493 -1.25 -34.39 -35.50
C SER A 493 -0.65 -33.15 -34.84
N CYS A 494 -0.42 -32.09 -35.62
CA CYS A 494 0.13 -30.82 -35.13
C CYS A 494 -0.92 -29.69 -35.24
N PHE A 495 -1.16 -28.99 -34.13
CA PHE A 495 -2.13 -27.90 -34.03
C PHE A 495 -1.44 -26.57 -33.67
N GLN A 496 -1.66 -25.54 -34.50
CA GLN A 496 -1.19 -24.16 -34.27
C GLN A 496 -2.24 -23.12 -34.67
N GLU A 497 -2.17 -21.93 -34.07
CA GLU A 497 -3.09 -20.84 -34.39
C GLU A 497 -2.79 -20.22 -35.77
N LYS A 498 -3.87 -19.85 -36.49
CA LYS A 498 -3.81 -19.30 -37.85
C LYS A 498 -3.20 -17.89 -37.87
N GLY A 499 -1.97 -17.76 -38.36
CA GLY A 499 -1.26 -16.46 -38.47
C GLY A 499 0.23 -16.50 -38.10
N MET A 500 0.70 -17.61 -37.53
CA MET A 500 2.10 -17.83 -37.15
C MET A 500 2.95 -18.21 -38.38
N MET A 501 3.29 -17.21 -39.20
CA MET A 501 3.95 -17.41 -40.51
C MET A 501 5.37 -18.03 -40.46
N ASN A 502 5.98 -18.22 -39.28
CA ASN A 502 7.37 -18.66 -39.15
C ASN A 502 7.58 -20.00 -38.40
N SER A 503 6.51 -20.70 -38.02
CA SER A 503 6.64 -22.03 -37.42
C SER A 503 7.11 -23.05 -38.47
N MET A 504 8.09 -23.88 -38.11
CA MET A 504 8.63 -24.93 -38.99
C MET A 504 8.05 -26.27 -38.57
N VAL A 505 7.41 -26.98 -39.50
CA VAL A 505 6.82 -28.29 -39.27
C VAL A 505 7.49 -29.29 -40.20
N ALA A 506 8.15 -30.32 -39.67
CA ALA A 506 8.96 -31.26 -40.45
C ALA A 506 8.76 -32.71 -40.01
N LYS A 507 8.95 -33.65 -40.94
CA LYS A 507 9.07 -35.10 -40.65
C LYS A 507 10.56 -35.44 -40.53
N GLU A 508 10.96 -36.11 -39.46
CA GLU A 508 12.27 -36.73 -39.40
C GLU A 508 12.20 -38.09 -40.09
N THR A 509 12.55 -38.15 -41.38
CA THR A 509 12.73 -39.44 -42.05
C THR A 509 13.95 -39.43 -42.96
N THR A 510 14.84 -40.39 -42.75
CA THR A 510 15.90 -40.82 -43.68
C THR A 510 15.41 -41.88 -44.69
N ALA A 511 14.12 -42.19 -44.75
CA ALA A 511 13.56 -43.06 -45.79
C ALA A 511 12.10 -42.70 -46.10
N PHE A 512 11.83 -42.39 -47.37
CA PHE A 512 10.49 -42.20 -47.91
C PHE A 512 9.70 -43.51 -47.81
N GLN A 513 8.60 -43.55 -47.05
CA GLN A 513 7.52 -44.52 -47.24
C GLN A 513 6.24 -43.74 -47.59
N GLU A 514 5.78 -43.90 -48.83
CA GLU A 514 4.51 -43.36 -49.30
C GLU A 514 3.35 -43.95 -48.49
N GLY A 515 2.53 -43.09 -47.88
CA GLY A 515 1.26 -43.48 -47.26
C GLY A 515 0.97 -42.95 -45.85
N ARG A 516 1.88 -42.20 -45.21
CA ARG A 516 1.63 -41.59 -43.89
C ARG A 516 1.64 -40.08 -44.00
N GLU A 517 0.49 -39.43 -43.79
CA GLU A 517 0.33 -37.98 -43.85
C GLU A 517 0.81 -37.31 -42.55
N MET A 518 1.10 -36.01 -42.59
CA MET A 518 1.19 -35.19 -41.39
C MET A 518 0.07 -34.17 -41.55
N THR A 519 -0.89 -34.13 -40.63
CA THR A 519 -2.04 -33.24 -40.77
C THR A 519 -1.79 -31.99 -39.95
N LEU A 520 -1.32 -30.93 -40.61
CA LEU A 520 -1.26 -29.59 -40.02
C LEU A 520 -2.65 -28.96 -40.14
N MET A 521 -3.33 -28.78 -39.02
CA MET A 521 -4.60 -28.07 -38.99
C MET A 521 -4.44 -26.70 -38.32
N SER A 522 -4.75 -25.63 -39.05
CA SER A 522 -4.73 -24.25 -38.53
C SER A 522 -6.13 -23.82 -38.11
N PHE A 523 -6.29 -23.37 -36.86
CA PHE A 523 -7.58 -22.99 -36.28
C PHE A 523 -7.59 -21.55 -35.78
N THR A 524 -8.78 -20.99 -35.59
CA THR A 524 -9.02 -19.67 -34.96
C THR A 524 -9.44 -19.90 -33.50
N VAL A 525 -9.04 -19.03 -32.56
CA VAL A 525 -9.28 -19.19 -31.09
C VAL A 525 -10.69 -19.66 -30.71
N LYS A 526 -11.73 -19.22 -31.43
CA LYS A 526 -13.13 -19.62 -31.20
C LYS A 526 -13.41 -21.12 -31.36
N THR A 527 -12.57 -21.86 -32.07
CA THR A 527 -12.76 -23.29 -32.36
C THR A 527 -12.08 -24.23 -31.36
N ILE A 528 -11.21 -23.71 -30.48
CA ILE A 528 -10.34 -24.51 -29.58
C ILE A 528 -10.98 -24.76 -28.20
N ALA A 529 -11.89 -23.88 -27.76
CA ALA A 529 -12.53 -23.95 -26.44
C ALA A 529 -13.23 -25.30 -26.09
N PRO A 530 -13.84 -26.04 -27.04
CA PRO A 530 -14.44 -27.35 -26.74
C PRO A 530 -13.39 -28.46 -26.54
N ILE A 531 -12.25 -28.40 -27.22
CA ILE A 531 -11.20 -29.44 -27.21
C ILE A 531 -10.38 -29.35 -25.91
N LEU A 532 -10.08 -28.13 -25.45
CA LEU A 532 -9.39 -27.88 -24.19
C LEU A 532 -10.17 -28.37 -22.96
N LYS A 533 -11.51 -28.43 -23.03
CA LYS A 533 -12.36 -28.95 -21.95
C LYS A 533 -12.32 -30.47 -21.82
N THR A 534 -12.04 -31.19 -22.90
CA THR A 534 -12.03 -32.67 -22.94
C THR A 534 -10.68 -33.29 -22.60
N VAL A 535 -9.56 -32.56 -22.75
CA VAL A 535 -8.20 -33.06 -22.46
C VAL A 535 -7.85 -32.93 -20.96
N GLY A 536 -8.67 -32.21 -20.18
CA GLY A 536 -8.46 -31.98 -18.74
C GLY A 536 -9.00 -33.06 -17.80
N GLU A 537 -9.62 -34.13 -18.31
CA GLU A 537 -10.08 -35.24 -17.46
C GLU A 537 -9.22 -36.50 -17.69
N PRO A 538 -8.62 -37.08 -16.64
CA PRO A 538 -8.01 -38.39 -16.76
C PRO A 538 -9.11 -39.41 -17.05
N ILE A 539 -9.01 -40.09 -18.18
CA ILE A 539 -9.83 -41.28 -18.45
C ILE A 539 -9.33 -42.37 -17.48
N LYS A 540 -10.24 -42.89 -16.65
CA LYS A 540 -9.99 -43.99 -15.70
C LYS A 540 -9.48 -45.27 -16.36
#